data_AF-A0A3E1EG41-F1
#
_entry.id   AF-A0A3E1EG41-F1
#
_cell.length_a   1.000
_cell.length_b   1.000
_cell.length_c   1.000
_cell.angle_alpha   90.00
_cell.angle_beta   90.00
_cell.angle_gamma   90.00
#
_symmetry.space_group_name_H-M   'P 1'
#
loop_
_entity.id
_entity.type
_entity.pdbx_description
1 polymer ?
#
loop_
_entity_poly.entity_id
_entity_poly.type
_entity_poly.pdbx_seq_one_letter_code
_entity_poly.pdbx_strand_id
1 'polypeptide(L)' 'MERPDAIQQIRDACRDIARLMMKIHPAVPHLADKETQDDCYPILHRITVELESLKKRIGKLERSDDSSIL' A
#
# COMPACT_ATOMS: atom_id res chain seq x y z
N MET A 1 -2.86 -17.94 13.84
CA MET A 1 -3.14 -16.50 14.04
C MET A 1 -4.63 -16.32 13.85
N GLU A 2 -5.25 -15.47 14.65
CA GLU A 2 -6.67 -15.18 14.49
C GLU A 2 -6.89 -14.08 13.45
N ARG A 3 -8.12 -13.96 12.95
CA ARG A 3 -8.46 -12.94 11.93
C ARG A 3 -8.08 -11.51 12.34
N PRO A 4 -8.30 -11.04 13.58
CA PRO A 4 -7.88 -9.70 14.00
C PRO A 4 -6.36 -9.51 13.89
N ASP A 5 -5.58 -10.52 14.29
CA ASP A 5 -4.12 -10.49 14.18
C ASP A 5 -3.67 -10.42 12.71
N ALA A 6 -4.33 -11.17 11.83
CA ALA A 6 -4.06 -11.14 10.39
C ALA A 6 -4.37 -9.77 9.77
N ILE A 7 -5.50 -9.17 10.14
CA ILE A 7 -5.88 -7.82 9.72
C ILE A 7 -4.83 -6.81 10.15
N GLN A 8 -4.42 -6.85 11.42
CA GLN A 8 -3.43 -5.93 11.96
C GLN A 8 -2.06 -6.11 11.28
N GLN A 9 -1.60 -7.36 11.10
CA GLN A 9 -0.37 -7.65 10.39
C GLN A 9 -0.38 -7.09 8.95
N ILE A 10 -1.48 -7.25 8.22
CA ILE A 10 -1.60 -6.72 6.85
C ILE A 10 -1.60 -5.19 6.85
N ARG A 11 -2.27 -4.55 7.81
CA ARG A 11 -2.29 -3.08 7.94
C ARG A 11 -0.90 -2.52 8.21
N ASP A 12 -0.15 -3.15 9.12
CA ASP A 12 1.22 -2.76 9.44
C ASP A 12 2.15 -2.93 8.22
N ALA A 13 2.05 -4.07 7.52
CA ALA A 13 2.79 -4.28 6.28
C ALA A 13 2.45 -3.23 5.21
N CYS A 14 1.17 -2.89 5.03
CA CYS A 14 0.76 -1.85 4.08
C CYS A 14 1.35 -0.49 4.43
N ARG A 15 1.42 -0.14 5.73
CA ARG A 15 2.04 1.11 6.20
C ARG A 15 3.53 1.14 5.88
N ASP A 16 4.23 0.03 6.08
CA ASP A 16 5.67 -0.04 5.85
C ASP A 16 6.00 -0.01 4.35
N ILE A 17 5.21 -0.67 3.50
CA ILE A 17 5.32 -0.53 2.04
C ILE A 17 5.13 0.93 1.62
N ALA A 18 4.11 1.62 2.14
CA ALA A 18 3.89 3.04 1.83
C ALA A 18 5.10 3.92 2.22
N ARG A 19 5.72 3.65 3.38
CA ARG A 19 6.96 4.33 3.81
C ARG A 19 8.14 4.04 2.89
N LEU A 20 8.27 2.80 2.39
CA LEU A 20 9.31 2.46 1.43
C LEU A 20 9.10 3.17 0.09
N MET A 21 7.85 3.26 -0.38
CA MET A 21 7.50 4.02 -1.58
C MET A 21 7.87 5.51 -1.46
N MET A 22 7.73 6.10 -0.26
CA MET A 22 8.19 7.47 0.03
C MET A 22 9.72 7.62 -0.02
N LYS A 23 10.51 6.54 -0.03
CA LYS A 23 11.95 6.59 -0.30
C LYS A 23 12.26 6.46 -1.78
N ILE A 24 11.49 5.63 -2.50
CA ILE A 24 11.71 5.35 -3.92
C ILE A 24 11.31 6.57 -4.76
N HIS A 25 10.11 7.14 -4.56
CA HIS A 25 9.61 8.23 -5.39
C HIS A 25 10.55 9.46 -5.42
N PRO A 26 11.12 9.94 -4.29
CA PRO A 26 12.10 11.02 -4.31
C PRO A 26 13.47 10.63 -4.90
N ALA A 27 13.79 9.34 -4.97
CA ALA A 27 15.03 8.86 -5.58
C ALA A 27 14.99 8.85 -7.12
N VAL A 28 13.80 8.65 -7.72
CA VAL A 28 13.59 8.65 -9.18
C VAL A 28 14.19 9.88 -9.90
N PRO A 29 13.94 11.13 -9.48
CA PRO A 29 14.52 12.29 -10.15
C PRO A 29 16.06 12.33 -10.11
N HIS A 30 16.71 11.60 -9.19
CA HIS A 30 18.17 11.52 -9.12
C HIS A 30 18.80 10.53 -10.10
N LEU A 31 17.99 9.73 -10.83
CA LEU A 31 18.49 8.81 -11.86
C LEU A 31 19.15 9.51 -13.05
N ALA A 32 18.83 10.79 -13.27
CA ALA A 32 19.33 11.61 -14.38
C ALA A 32 19.13 10.99 -15.79
N ASP A 33 18.21 10.04 -15.91
CA ASP A 33 17.83 9.38 -17.16
C ASP A 33 16.32 9.53 -17.37
N LYS A 34 15.93 10.34 -18.36
CA LYS A 34 14.55 10.75 -18.55
C LYS A 34 13.63 9.57 -18.93
N GLU A 35 14.11 8.68 -19.78
CA GLU A 35 13.35 7.50 -20.23
C GLU A 35 13.01 6.60 -19.04
N THR A 36 14.01 6.25 -18.23
CA THR A 36 13.81 5.44 -17.02
C THR A 36 12.92 6.14 -16.00
N GLN A 37 13.06 7.46 -15.82
CA GLN A 37 12.22 8.23 -14.92
C GLN A 37 10.74 8.19 -15.35
N ASP A 38 10.48 8.43 -16.63
CA ASP A 38 9.14 8.43 -17.21
C ASP A 38 8.48 7.04 -17.10
N ASP A 39 9.26 5.96 -17.19
CA ASP A 39 8.79 4.58 -16.94
C ASP A 39 8.54 4.29 -15.45
N CYS A 40 9.34 4.85 -14.54
CA CYS A 40 9.22 4.61 -13.10
C CYS A 40 7.92 5.21 -12.50
N TYR A 41 7.58 6.45 -12.85
CA TYR A 41 6.41 7.13 -12.26
C TYR A 41 5.07 6.38 -12.41
N PRO A 42 4.67 5.88 -13.60
CA PRO A 42 3.42 5.13 -13.75
C PRO A 42 3.44 3.80 -12.98
N ILE A 43 4.60 3.15 -12.87
CA ILE A 43 4.77 1.95 -12.05
C ILE A 43 4.54 2.27 -10.58
N LEU A 44 5.18 3.32 -10.05
CA LEU A 44 5.03 3.73 -8.65
C LEU A 44 3.59 4.15 -8.33
N HIS A 45 2.93 4.85 -9.26
CA HIS A 45 1.52 5.19 -9.14
C HIS A 45 0.64 3.95 -9.06
N ARG A 46 0.84 2.97 -9.96
CA ARG A 46 0.08 1.71 -9.95
C ARG A 46 0.25 0.94 -8.65
N ILE A 47 1.48 0.82 -8.15
CA ILE A 47 1.75 0.16 -6.86
C ILE A 47 0.99 0.87 -5.73
N THR A 48 0.98 2.20 -5.73
CA THR A 48 0.25 2.99 -4.72
C THR A 48 -1.25 2.72 -4.78
N VAL A 49 -1.85 2.70 -5.98
CA VAL A 49 -3.29 2.43 -6.17
C VAL A 49 -3.68 1.02 -5.71
N GLU A 50 -2.86 0.02 -6.03
CA GLU A 50 -3.09 -1.37 -5.59
C GLU A 50 -2.99 -1.51 -4.08
N LEU A 51 -2.01 -0.83 -3.46
CA LEU A 51 -1.86 -0.81 -2.01
C LEU A 51 -3.07 -0.17 -1.31
N GLU A 52 -3.61 0.93 -1.85
CA GLU A 52 -4.85 1.54 -1.35
C GLU A 52 -6.04 0.60 -1.50
N SER A 53 -6.12 -0.11 -2.63
CA SER A 53 -7.20 -1.07 -2.89
C SER A 53 -7.16 -2.25 -1.91
N LEU A 54 -5.96 -2.73 -1.58
CA LEU A 54 -5.76 -3.75 -0.55
C LEU A 54 -6.21 -3.24 0.83
N LYS A 55 -5.73 -2.07 1.27
CA LYS A 55 -6.15 -1.46 2.55
C LYS A 55 -7.67 -1.30 2.65
N LYS A 56 -8.32 -0.84 1.58
CA LYS A 56 -9.78 -0.68 1.55
C LYS A 56 -10.52 -2.01 1.73
N ARG A 57 -10.04 -3.11 1.14
CA ARG A 57 -10.64 -4.45 1.30
C ARG A 57 -10.50 -4.96 2.73
N ILE A 58 -9.32 -4.82 3.32
CA ILE A 58 -9.06 -5.20 4.71
C ILE A 58 -9.92 -4.39 5.68
N GLY A 59 -9.96 -3.07 5.53
CA GLY A 59 -10.81 -2.21 6.36
C GLY A 59 -12.31 -2.39 6.14
N LYS A 60 -12.76 -2.96 5.02
CA LYS A 60 -14.15 -3.41 4.84
C LYS A 60 -14.42 -4.70 5.61
N LEU A 61 -13.50 -5.67 5.52
CA LEU A 61 -13.61 -6.95 6.25
C LEU A 61 -13.69 -6.73 7.77
N GLU A 62 -12.85 -5.85 8.30
CA GLU A 62 -12.83 -5.47 9.73
C GLU A 62 -14.20 -4.90 10.17
N ARG A 63 -14.77 -3.95 9.40
CA ARG A 63 -16.07 -3.35 9.72
C ARG A 63 -17.26 -4.30 9.58
N SER A 64 -17.21 -5.21 8.61
CA SER A 64 -18.25 -6.23 8.44
C SER A 64 -18.30 -7.21 9.61
N ASP A 65 -17.17 -7.44 10.27
CA ASP A 65 -17.09 -8.27 11.46
C ASP A 65 -17.69 -7.58 12.69
N ASP A 66 -17.36 -6.30 12.91
CA ASP A 66 -17.96 -5.48 13.96
C ASP A 66 -19.49 -5.38 13.82
N SER A 67 -19.99 -5.38 12.58
CA SER A 67 -21.43 -5.32 12.29
C SER A 67 -22.16 -6.65 12.54
N SER A 68 -21.44 -7.77 12.67
CA SER A 68 -22.03 -9.09 12.96
C SER A 68 -22.16 -9.38 14.46
N ILE A 69 -21.64 -8.49 15.32
CA ILE A 69 -21.65 -8.63 16.78
C ILE A 69 -22.81 -7.82 17.43
N LEU A 70 -23.66 -7.18 16.62
CA LEU A 70 -24.83 -6.42 17.08
C LEU A 70 -26.14 -7.20 16.92
#